data_AF-A0A2V6N5H2-F1
#
_entry.id   AF-A0A2V6N5H2-F1
#
_cell.length_a   1.000
_cell.length_b   1.000
_cell.length_c   1.000
_cell.angle_alpha   90.00
_cell.angle_beta   90.00
_cell.angle_gamma   90.00
#
_symmetry.space_group_name_H-M   'P 1'
#
loop_
_entity.id
_entity.type
_entity.pdbx_description
1 polymer ?
#
loop_
_entity_poly.entity_id
_entity_poly.type
_entity_poly.pdbx_seq_one_letter_code
_entity_poly.pdbx_strand_id
1 'polypeptide(L)'
;MGKATLIVSPLTRRGGNYIGDYQLKVRPYFFKNETGSLVLGASEDFVRRLQSGRVTDFTGKAVTREDGTTHLVLGRATPLSGDRGTVTFSIVTEKNAKIIFKTSYHFET
;
A
#
# COMPACT_ATOMS: atom_id res chain seq x y z
N MET A 1 -17.19 -2.24 16.97
CA MET A 1 -16.47 -1.46 15.93
C MET A 1 -15.16 -2.16 15.64
N GLY A 2 -14.90 -2.52 14.38
CA GLY A 2 -13.66 -3.21 14.00
C GLY A 2 -12.51 -2.21 13.84
N LYS A 3 -11.35 -2.49 14.42
CA LYS A 3 -10.10 -1.75 14.21
C LYS A 3 -9.17 -2.58 13.35
N ALA A 4 -8.68 -2.00 12.25
CA ALA A 4 -7.59 -2.55 11.47
C ALA A 4 -6.35 -1.67 11.66
N THR A 5 -5.18 -2.28 11.70
CA THR A 5 -3.89 -1.61 11.80
C THR A 5 -2.96 -2.27 10.80
N LEU A 6 -2.40 -1.46 9.91
CA LEU A 6 -1.45 -1.89 8.92
C LEU A 6 -0.10 -1.26 9.21
N ILE A 7 0.92 -2.11 9.30
CA ILE A 7 2.31 -1.73 9.46
C ILE A 7 3.00 -2.10 8.16
N VAL A 8 3.74 -1.16 7.57
CA VAL A 8 4.45 -1.35 6.30
C VAL A 8 5.90 -0.95 6.52
N SER A 9 6.83 -1.85 6.19
CA SER A 9 8.26 -1.54 6.17
C SER A 9 8.58 -0.56 5.02
N PRO A 10 9.70 0.17 5.08
CA PRO A 10 10.14 1.01 3.97
C PRO A 10 10.14 0.23 2.65
N LEU A 11 9.47 0.79 1.64
CA LEU A 11 9.38 0.12 0.35
C LEU A 11 10.67 0.36 -0.44
N THR A 12 11.32 -0.72 -0.86
CA THR A 12 12.53 -0.64 -1.68
C THR A 12 12.18 -0.83 -3.15
N ARG A 13 12.82 -0.06 -4.03
CA ARG A 13 12.66 -0.25 -5.47
C ARG A 13 13.36 -1.53 -5.93
N ARG A 14 12.62 -2.45 -6.56
CA ARG A 14 13.14 -3.71 -7.12
C ARG A 14 12.40 -4.04 -8.41
N GLY A 15 13.14 -4.22 -9.51
CA GLY A 15 12.56 -4.61 -10.80
C GLY A 15 11.45 -3.68 -11.30
N GLY A 16 11.54 -2.37 -11.04
CA GLY A 16 10.53 -1.38 -11.43
C GLY A 16 9.30 -1.29 -10.52
N ASN A 17 9.26 -2.03 -9.41
CA ASN A 17 8.20 -1.94 -8.39
C ASN A 17 8.76 -1.45 -7.05
N TYR A 18 7.90 -0.91 -6.19
CA TYR A 18 8.24 -0.70 -4.78
C TYR A 18 7.74 -1.89 -3.97
N ILE A 19 8.65 -2.53 -3.22
CA ILE A 19 8.37 -3.76 -2.48
C ILE A 19 8.79 -3.60 -1.03
N GLY A 20 7.92 -4.00 -0.10
CA GLY A 20 8.28 -4.09 1.32
C GLY A 20 7.37 -5.06 2.05
N ASP A 21 7.78 -5.46 3.26
CA ASP A 21 6.94 -6.30 4.11
C ASP A 21 5.78 -5.50 4.69
N TYR A 22 4.65 -6.18 4.90
CA TYR A 22 3.52 -5.63 5.63
C TYR A 22 3.04 -6.58 6.72
N GLN A 23 2.40 -6.00 7.73
CA GLN A 23 1.66 -6.70 8.77
C GLN A 23 0.29 -6.06 8.95
N LEU A 24 -0.76 -6.84 8.72
CA LEU A 24 -2.14 -6.43 8.95
C LEU A 24 -2.66 -7.07 10.25
N LYS A 25 -3.07 -6.23 11.20
CA LYS A 25 -3.68 -6.64 12.47
C LYS A 25 -5.11 -6.14 12.53
N VAL A 26 -6.09 -7.02 12.77
CA VAL A 26 -7.50 -6.60 12.91
C VAL A 26 -8.15 -7.10 14.20
N ARG A 27 -9.13 -6.36 14.72
CA ARG A 27 -9.91 -6.68 15.93
C ARG A 27 -11.38 -6.21 15.81
N PRO A 28 -12.42 -7.07 15.91
CA PRO A 28 -12.39 -8.53 15.90
C PRO A 28 -12.62 -9.17 14.50
N TYR A 29 -11.69 -10.08 14.18
CA TYR A 29 -11.79 -11.39 13.52
C TYR A 29 -12.27 -11.65 12.08
N PHE A 30 -12.86 -10.73 11.31
CA PHE A 30 -13.13 -11.10 9.90
C PHE A 30 -11.86 -11.28 9.07
N PHE A 31 -10.74 -10.71 9.51
CA PHE A 31 -9.43 -10.98 8.93
C PHE A 31 -8.58 -11.68 9.97
N LYS A 32 -7.89 -12.75 9.55
CA LYS A 32 -6.76 -13.24 10.32
C LYS A 32 -5.70 -12.13 10.33
N ASN A 33 -4.94 -12.04 11.42
CA ASN A 33 -3.71 -11.25 11.36
C ASN A 33 -2.84 -11.88 10.27
N GLU A 34 -2.37 -11.07 9.33
CA GLU A 34 -1.54 -11.56 8.24
C GLU A 34 -0.25 -10.76 8.13
N THR A 35 0.76 -11.42 7.58
CA THR A 35 2.02 -10.83 7.18
C THR A 35 2.29 -11.21 5.74
N GLY A 36 3.03 -10.40 5.02
CA GLY A 36 3.27 -10.64 3.61
C GLY A 36 4.13 -9.56 2.97
N SER A 37 4.14 -9.55 1.65
CA SER A 37 4.84 -8.54 0.86
C SER A 37 3.84 -7.64 0.15
N LEU A 38 4.01 -6.32 0.31
CA LEU A 38 3.31 -5.30 -0.43
C LEU A 38 4.14 -4.94 -1.66
N VAL A 39 3.54 -5.09 -2.84
CA VAL A 39 4.13 -4.74 -4.14
C VAL A 39 3.30 -3.64 -4.75
N LEU A 40 3.87 -2.44 -4.86
CA LEU A 40 3.24 -1.32 -5.54
C LEU A 40 3.76 -1.24 -6.97
N GLY A 41 2.83 -1.27 -7.92
CA GLY A 41 3.13 -0.96 -9.32
C GLY A 41 3.42 0.52 -9.43
N ALA A 42 4.68 0.90 -9.36
CA ALA A 42 5.12 2.27 -9.52
C ALA A 42 6.04 2.35 -10.71
N SER A 43 5.43 2.51 -11.88
CA SER A 43 6.16 2.93 -13.06
C SER A 43 6.95 4.21 -12.74
N GLU A 44 8.04 4.46 -13.45
CA GLU A 44 8.78 5.72 -13.31
C GLU A 44 7.87 6.94 -13.53
N ASP A 45 6.84 6.79 -14.36
CA ASP A 45 5.79 7.77 -14.59
C ASP A 45 5.01 8.11 -13.31
N PHE A 46 4.72 7.12 -12.45
CA PHE A 46 4.06 7.35 -11.15
C PHE A 46 4.89 8.27 -10.24
N VAL A 47 6.18 7.94 -10.07
CA VAL A 47 7.08 8.72 -9.22
C VAL A 47 7.25 10.14 -9.77
N ARG A 48 7.47 10.27 -11.09
CA ARG A 48 7.59 11.57 -11.76
C ARG A 48 6.34 12.44 -11.59
N ARG A 49 5.14 11.85 -11.70
CA ARG A 49 3.88 12.58 -11.46
C ARG A 49 3.77 13.10 -10.03
N LEU A 50 4.10 12.26 -9.05
CA LEU A 50 4.11 12.68 -7.64
C LEU A 50 5.13 13.80 -7.38
N GLN A 51 6.36 13.65 -7.89
CA GLN A 51 7.41 14.66 -7.80
C GLN A 51 7.01 16.00 -8.43
N SER A 52 6.15 15.96 -9.46
CA SER A 52 5.60 17.13 -10.13
C SER A 52 4.36 17.72 -9.45
N GLY A 53 4.00 17.24 -8.25
CA GLY A 53 2.84 17.73 -7.49
C GLY A 53 1.49 17.22 -7.99
N ARG A 54 1.44 16.17 -8.82
CA ARG A 54 0.19 15.62 -9.35
C ARG A 54 -0.34 14.49 -8.48
N VAL A 55 -1.61 14.60 -8.09
CA VAL A 55 -2.35 13.50 -7.45
C VAL A 55 -2.41 12.32 -8.41
N THR A 56 -2.03 11.14 -7.93
CA THR A 56 -1.89 9.96 -8.79
C THR A 56 -2.51 8.73 -8.12
N ASP A 57 -3.39 8.04 -8.85
CA ASP A 57 -3.93 6.74 -8.47
C ASP A 57 -2.97 5.62 -8.87
N PHE A 58 -2.90 4.56 -8.06
CA PHE A 58 -2.07 3.39 -8.32
C PHE A 58 -2.77 2.10 -7.95
N THR A 59 -2.27 1.01 -8.51
CA THR A 59 -2.63 -0.34 -8.13
C THR A 59 -1.41 -1.08 -7.58
N GLY A 60 -1.67 -2.05 -6.73
CA GLY A 60 -0.65 -2.89 -6.13
C GLY A 60 -1.22 -4.24 -5.74
N LYS A 61 -0.38 -5.05 -5.12
CA LYS A 61 -0.70 -6.39 -4.66
C LYS A 61 -0.16 -6.57 -3.25
N ALA A 62 -0.96 -7.13 -2.35
CA ALA A 62 -0.50 -7.62 -1.06
C ALA A 62 -0.52 -9.15 -1.14
N VAL A 63 0.65 -9.77 -1.01
CA VAL A 63 0.83 -11.23 -1.12
C VAL A 63 1.05 -11.78 0.27
N THR A 64 0.14 -12.62 0.77
CA THR A 64 0.23 -13.21 2.11
C THR A 64 1.38 -14.21 2.18
N ARG A 65 2.09 -14.24 3.31
CA ARG A 65 3.18 -15.20 3.54
C ARG A 65 2.69 -16.61 3.86
N GLU A 66 1.50 -16.72 4.46
CA GLU A 66 0.93 -18.01 4.92
C GLU A 66 0.57 -18.94 3.75
N ASP A 67 -0.09 -18.41 2.72
CA ASP A 67 -0.64 -19.21 1.61
C ASP A 67 -0.32 -18.63 0.21
N GLY A 68 0.33 -17.45 0.13
CA GLY A 68 0.59 -16.78 -1.15
C GLY A 68 -0.65 -16.10 -1.74
N THR A 69 -1.75 -16.05 -0.99
CA THR A 69 -2.98 -15.35 -1.39
C THR A 69 -2.65 -13.92 -1.78
N THR A 70 -3.19 -13.46 -2.91
CA THR A 70 -2.93 -12.11 -3.42
C THR A 70 -4.19 -11.25 -3.30
N HIS A 71 -4.07 -10.15 -2.55
CA HIS A 71 -5.09 -9.12 -2.44
C HIS A 71 -4.77 -7.93 -3.35
N LEU A 72 -5.79 -7.41 -4.04
CA LEU A 72 -5.66 -6.19 -4.83
C LEU A 72 -5.54 -4.99 -3.90
N VAL A 73 -4.55 -4.14 -4.16
CA VAL A 73 -4.40 -2.84 -3.51
C VAL A 73 -4.78 -1.75 -4.49
N LEU A 74 -5.68 -0.87 -4.07
CA LEU A 74 -6.05 0.35 -4.80
C LEU A 74 -5.63 1.55 -3.97
N GLY A 75 -4.88 2.48 -4.54
CA GLY A 75 -4.38 3.63 -3.79
C GLY A 75 -4.43 4.93 -4.57
N ARG A 76 -4.36 6.02 -3.81
CA ARG A 76 -4.29 7.39 -4.27
C ARG A 76 -3.27 8.13 -3.44
N ALA A 77 -2.22 8.60 -4.10
CA ALA A 77 -1.18 9.41 -3.50
C ALA A 77 -1.42 10.89 -3.83
N THR A 78 -1.40 11.71 -2.78
CA THR A 78 -1.56 13.16 -2.84
C THR A 78 -0.26 13.80 -2.37
N PRO A 79 0.54 14.37 -3.29
CA PRO A 79 1.81 14.99 -2.94
C PRO A 79 1.61 16.24 -2.08
N LEU A 80 2.54 16.43 -1.14
CA LEU A 80 2.69 17.66 -0.36
C LEU A 80 3.93 18.44 -0.85
N SER A 81 5.00 17.73 -1.21
CA SER A 81 6.18 18.23 -1.92
C SER A 81 6.73 17.13 -2.85
N GLY A 82 7.84 17.39 -3.53
CA GLY A 82 8.41 16.46 -4.51
C GLY A 82 8.80 15.09 -3.91
N ASP A 83 9.12 15.04 -2.62
CA ASP A 83 9.61 13.85 -1.92
C ASP A 83 8.59 13.23 -0.96
N ARG A 84 7.54 13.94 -0.53
CA ARG A 84 6.61 13.45 0.50
C ARG A 84 5.17 13.87 0.25
N GLY A 85 4.25 13.15 0.87
CA GLY A 85 2.83 13.47 0.80
C GLY A 85 2.00 12.52 1.63
N THR A 86 0.70 12.51 1.34
CA THR A 86 -0.24 11.58 1.95
C THR A 86 -0.64 10.51 0.95
N VAL A 87 -1.00 9.34 1.45
CA VAL A 87 -1.52 8.25 0.64
C VAL A 87 -2.72 7.65 1.33
N THR A 88 -3.77 7.43 0.56
CA THR A 88 -4.92 6.63 0.97
C THR A 88 -4.94 5.39 0.10
N PHE A 89 -5.03 4.21 0.70
CA PHE A 89 -5.12 2.98 -0.06
C PHE A 89 -6.05 1.98 0.60
N SER A 90 -6.52 1.02 -0.18
CA SER A 90 -7.45 0.01 0.25
C SER A 90 -6.96 -1.36 -0.17
N ILE A 91 -7.04 -2.32 0.76
CA ILE A 91 -6.85 -3.74 0.47
C ILE A 91 -8.24 -4.32 0.19
N VAL A 92 -8.41 -4.86 -1.02
CA VAL A 92 -9.64 -5.51 -1.46
C VAL A 92 -9.58 -6.98 -1.08
N THR A 93 -10.59 -7.43 -0.36
CA THR A 93 -10.69 -8.78 0.17
C THR A 93 -11.41 -9.68 -0.83
N GLU A 94 -11.36 -10.99 -0.63
CA GLU A 94 -12.04 -11.97 -1.50
C GLU A 94 -13.56 -11.73 -1.63
N LYS A 95 -14.17 -11.16 -0.58
CA LYS A 95 -15.60 -10.79 -0.55
C LYS A 95 -15.87 -9.38 -1.10
N ASN A 96 -14.92 -8.78 -1.82
CA ASN A 96 -14.95 -7.40 -2.33
C ASN A 96 -15.10 -6.32 -1.25
N ALA A 97 -14.84 -6.63 0.03
CA ALA A 97 -14.79 -5.63 1.07
C ALA A 97 -13.48 -4.82 0.95
N LYS A 98 -13.52 -3.52 1.28
CA LYS A 98 -12.35 -2.65 1.24
C LYS A 98 -11.94 -2.27 2.65
N ILE A 99 -10.70 -2.58 3.02
CA ILE A 99 -10.09 -2.07 4.24
C ILE A 99 -9.25 -0.85 3.87
N ILE A 100 -9.66 0.33 4.32
CA ILE A 100 -9.06 1.61 3.94
C ILE A 100 -8.03 2.04 4.98
N PHE A 101 -6.85 2.43 4.51
CA PHE A 101 -5.76 3.00 5.29
C PHE A 101 -5.38 4.37 4.75
N LYS A 102 -5.06 5.28 5.67
CA LYS A 102 -4.51 6.60 5.35
C LYS A 102 -3.20 6.76 6.11
N THR A 103 -2.15 7.15 5.40
CA THR A 103 -0.82 7.38 5.97
C THR A 103 -0.07 8.44 5.14
N SER A 104 1.16 8.72 5.52
CA SER A 104 2.09 9.56 4.76
C SER A 104 3.13 8.70 4.04
N TYR A 105 3.70 9.24 2.97
CA TYR A 105 4.87 8.67 2.30
C TYR A 105 6.01 9.69 2.27
N HIS A 106 7.24 9.18 2.20
CA HIS A 106 8.46 9.96 2.00
C HIS A 106 9.45 9.13 1.19
N PHE A 107 10.00 9.69 0.11
CA PHE A 107 11.09 9.13 -0.66
C PHE A 107 12.42 9.46 0.02
N GLU A 108 13.17 8.43 0.42
CA GLU A 108 14.56 8.62 0.86
C GLU A 108 15.36 9.18 -0.32
N THR A 109 16.02 10.32 -0.05
CA THR A 109 16.74 11.13 -1.05
C THR A 109 18.23 10.90 -0.95
#